data_AF-A0A2S9KBD7-F1
#
_entry.id   AF-A0A2S9KBD7-F1
#
_cell.length_a   1.000
_cell.length_b   1.000
_cell.length_c   1.000
_cell.angle_alpha   90.00
_cell.angle_beta   90.00
_cell.angle_gamma   90.00
#
_symmetry.space_group_name_H-M   'P 1'
#
loop_
_entity.id
_entity.type
_entity.pdbx_description
1 polymer ?
#
loop_
_entity_poly.entity_id
_entity_poly.type
_entity_poly.pdbx_seq_one_letter_code
_entity_poly.pdbx_strand_id
1 'polypeptide(L)' 'MENSLFGLTEDQIAEFGLTFGVGAFILFMLFIVLNLARESKAGKFGTFVLFLVLSFGMLGFIAKNVIQWFIHL' A
#
# COMPACT_ATOMS: atom_id res chain seq x y z
N MET A 1 10.64 -11.62 -26.32
CA MET A 1 10.88 -13.01 -25.91
C MET A 1 9.74 -13.35 -25.00
N GLU A 2 8.87 -14.28 -25.40
CA GLU A 2 7.71 -14.69 -24.62
C GLU A 2 8.22 -15.65 -23.52
N ASN A 3 8.69 -15.05 -22.43
CA ASN A 3 9.20 -15.80 -21.30
C ASN A 3 7.99 -16.21 -20.46
N SER A 4 7.49 -17.42 -20.70
CA SER A 4 6.40 -18.00 -19.93
C SER A 4 6.96 -18.83 -18.78
N LEU A 5 6.77 -18.37 -17.54
CA LEU A 5 6.99 -19.17 -16.34
C LEU A 5 5.64 -19.81 -15.97
N PHE A 6 5.55 -21.14 -16.05
CA PHE A 6 4.34 -21.92 -15.73
C PHE A 6 3.11 -21.67 -16.62
N GLY A 7 3.29 -21.19 -17.85
CA GLY A 7 2.18 -20.95 -18.78
C GLY A 7 1.40 -19.66 -18.51
N LEU A 8 1.89 -18.81 -17.60
CA LEU A 8 1.46 -17.43 -17.41
C LEU A 8 2.47 -16.49 -18.06
N THR A 9 1.99 -15.40 -18.66
CA THR A 9 2.88 -14.37 -19.20
C THR A 9 3.62 -13.69 -18.05
N GLU A 10 4.88 -13.31 -18.26
CA GLU A 10 5.65 -12.51 -17.31
C GLU A 10 4.88 -11.26 -16.86
N ASP A 11 4.17 -10.62 -17.78
CA ASP A 11 3.34 -9.45 -17.52
C ASP A 11 2.20 -9.76 -16.53
N GLN A 12 1.52 -10.90 -16.65
CA GLN A 12 0.46 -11.29 -15.70
C GLN A 12 1.01 -11.56 -14.29
N ILE A 13 2.17 -12.22 -14.19
CA ILE A 13 2.80 -12.50 -12.90
C ILE A 13 3.28 -11.19 -12.26
N ALA A 14 3.85 -10.29 -13.07
CA ALA A 14 4.31 -8.97 -12.62
C ALA A 14 3.13 -8.10 -12.17
N GLU A 15 2.04 -8.06 -12.93
CA GLU A 15 0.82 -7.32 -12.58
C GLU A 15 0.23 -7.84 -11.27
N PHE A 16 0.08 -9.16 -11.13
CA PHE A 16 -0.41 -9.75 -9.88
C PHE A 16 0.49 -9.43 -8.69
N GLY A 17 1.81 -9.54 -8.85
CA GLY A 17 2.79 -9.19 -7.81
C GLY A 17 2.76 -7.71 -7.44
N LEU A 18 2.60 -6.82 -8.42
CA LEU A 18 2.52 -5.38 -8.20
C LEU A 18 1.20 -4.98 -7.54
N THR A 19 0.07 -5.57 -7.92
CA THR A 19 -1.23 -5.23 -7.31
C THR A 19 -1.35 -5.86 -5.93
N PHE A 20 -1.17 -7.18 -5.82
CA PHE A 20 -1.41 -7.90 -4.57
C PHE A 20 -0.24 -7.78 -3.60
N GLY A 21 1.00 -7.90 -4.08
CA GLY A 21 2.20 -7.81 -3.25
C GLY A 21 2.39 -6.42 -2.66
N VAL A 22 2.28 -5.36 -3.47
CA VAL A 22 2.39 -3.98 -2.97
C VAL A 22 1.20 -3.64 -2.08
N GLY A 23 -0.02 -4.06 -2.43
CA GLY A 23 -1.21 -3.86 -1.60
C GLY A 23 -1.07 -4.49 -0.21
N ALA A 24 -0.61 -5.74 -0.15
CA ALA A 24 -0.33 -6.44 1.12
C ALA A 24 0.77 -5.74 1.93
N PHE A 25 1.81 -5.24 1.28
CA PHE A 25 2.92 -4.54 1.94
C PHE A 25 2.49 -3.19 2.55
N ILE A 26 1.60 -2.46 1.86
CA ILE A 26 0.99 -1.22 2.38
C ILE A 26 0.13 -1.50 3.61
N LEU A 27 -0.67 -2.57 3.59
CA LEU A 27 -1.45 -2.99 4.76
C LEU A 27 -0.54 -3.36 5.94
N PHE A 28 0.57 -4.05 5.67
CA PHE A 28 1.55 -4.37 6.70
C PHE A 28 2.22 -3.12 7.29
N MET A 29 2.51 -2.11 6.48
CA MET A 29 2.99 -0.81 6.99
C MET A 29 1.98 -0.14 7.90
N LEU A 30 0.69 -0.12 7.54
CA LEU A 30 -0.37 0.43 8.41
C LEU A 30 -0.44 -0.31 9.75
N PHE A 31 -0.29 -1.64 9.74
CA PHE A 31 -0.22 -2.44 10.96
C PHE A 31 0.99 -2.07 11.84
N ILE A 32 2.16 -1.85 11.23
CA ILE A 32 3.36 -1.38 11.95
C ILE A 32 3.11 0.01 12.56
N VAL A 33 2.51 0.95 11.82
CA VAL A 33 2.21 2.30 12.34
C VAL A 33 1.27 2.23 13.55
N LEU A 34 0.27 1.34 13.53
CA LEU A 34 -0.60 1.10 14.67
C LEU A 34 0.16 0.56 15.88
N ASN A 35 1.08 -0.39 15.67
CA ASN A 35 1.92 -0.92 16.75
C ASN A 35 2.87 0.16 17.29
N LEU A 36 3.51 0.92 16.40
CA LEU A 36 4.43 1.99 16.77
C LEU A 36 3.74 3.07 17.60
N ALA A 37 2.50 3.45 17.25
CA ALA A 37 1.74 4.42 18.03
C ALA A 37 1.45 3.93 19.46
N ARG A 38 1.17 2.62 19.62
CA ARG A 38 0.96 1.98 20.93
C ARG A 38 2.25 1.92 21.73
N GLU A 39 3.34 1.48 21.10
CA GLU A 39 4.65 1.31 21.75
C GLU A 39 5.27 2.66 22.13
N SER A 40 5.08 3.68 21.29
CA SER A 40 5.54 5.06 21.55
C SER A 40 4.75 5.76 22.66
N LYS A 41 3.76 5.10 23.29
CA LYS A 41 2.81 5.69 24.27
C LYS A 41 2.23 7.01 23.76
N ALA A 42 2.04 7.12 22.46
CA ALA A 42 1.48 8.32 21.86
C ALA A 42 0.04 8.43 22.36
N GLY A 43 -0.24 9.44 23.19
CA GLY A 43 -1.59 9.68 23.71
C GLY A 43 -2.62 9.82 22.58
N LYS A 44 -3.90 9.98 22.90
CA LYS A 44 -4.98 10.03 21.89
C LYS A 44 -4.69 11.02 20.74
N PHE A 45 -4.15 12.19 21.07
CA PHE A 45 -3.74 13.19 20.08
C PHE A 45 -2.46 12.78 19.31
N GLY A 46 -1.46 12.23 20.00
CA GLY A 46 -0.21 11.79 19.39
C GLY A 46 -0.41 10.64 18.41
N THR A 47 -1.24 9.65 18.75
CA THR A 47 -1.61 8.56 17.84
C THR A 47 -2.34 9.11 16.61
N PHE A 48 -3.26 10.07 16.78
CA PHE A 48 -3.95 10.70 15.65
C PHE A 48 -2.98 11.40 14.69
N VAL A 49 -2.05 12.20 15.21
CA VAL A 49 -1.05 12.90 14.40
C VAL A 49 -0.07 11.93 13.75
N LEU A 50 0.42 10.93 14.48
CA LEU A 50 1.27 9.87 13.93
C LEU A 50 0.58 9.15 12.78
N PHE A 51 -0.68 8.76 12.98
CA PHE A 51 -1.44 8.06 11.97
C PHE A 51 -1.68 8.93 10.74
N LEU A 52 -2.02 10.21 10.93
CA LEU A 52 -2.24 11.14 9.84
C LEU A 52 -0.94 11.31 9.02
N VAL A 53 0.17 11.68 9.65
CA VAL A 53 1.43 12.01 8.96
C VAL A 53 2.03 10.78 8.27
N LEU A 54 2.15 9.65 8.97
CA LEU A 54 2.72 8.42 8.39
C LEU A 54 1.81 7.82 7.32
N SER A 55 0.49 7.84 7.51
CA SER A 55 -0.44 7.30 6.52
C SER A 55 -0.70 8.25 5.36
N PHE A 56 -0.38 9.55 5.47
CA PHE A 56 -0.56 10.53 4.38
C PHE A 56 0.17 10.12 3.10
N GLY A 57 1.39 9.59 3.24
CA GLY A 57 2.16 9.08 2.10
C GLY A 57 1.49 7.91 1.39
N MET A 58 0.93 6.96 2.14
CA MET A 58 0.19 5.82 1.57
C MET A 58 -1.18 6.24 1.02
N LEU A 59 -1.88 7.16 1.67
CA LEU A 59 -3.14 7.73 1.19
C LEU A 59 -2.95 8.45 -0.15
N GLY A 60 -1.85 9.18 -0.34
CA GLY A 60 -1.50 9.79 -1.62
C GLY A 60 -1.26 8.76 -2.73
N PHE A 61 -0.59 7.65 -2.41
CA PHE A 61 -0.41 6.53 -3.34
C PHE A 61 -1.75 5.90 -3.74
N ILE A 62 -2.63 5.63 -2.79
CA ILE A 62 -3.97 5.09 -3.07
C ILE A 62 -4.79 6.10 -3.88
N ALA A 63 -4.79 7.38 -3.49
CA ALA A 63 -5.53 8.43 -4.19
C ALA A 63 -5.10 8.55 -5.65
N LYS A 64 -3.80 8.49 -5.96
CA LYS A 64 -3.31 8.46 -7.34
C LYS A 64 -3.87 7.28 -8.12
N ASN A 65 -3.86 6.08 -7.54
CA ASN A 65 -4.38 4.88 -8.20
C ASN A 65 -5.89 5.00 -8.47
N VAL A 66 -6.65 5.52 -7.50
CA VAL A 66 -8.09 5.76 -7.65
C VAL A 66 -8.36 6.83 -8.71
N ILE A 67 -7.61 7.93 -8.72
CA ILE A 67 -7.75 8.98 -9.74
C ILE A 67 -7.38 8.43 -11.13
N GLN A 68 -6.30 7.65 -11.25
CA GLN A 68 -5.96 7.00 -12.51
C GLN A 68 -7.06 6.06 -12.99
N TRP A 69 -7.69 5.33 -12.07
CA TRP A 69 -8.85 4.49 -12.38
C TRP A 69 -10.02 5.34 -12.89
N PHE A 70 -10.39 6.43 -12.21
CA PHE A 70 -11.47 7.31 -12.67
C PHE A 70 -11.17 8.04 -13.99
N ILE A 71 -9.92 8.40 -14.27
CA ILE A 71 -9.52 9.08 -15.52
C ILE A 71 -9.45 8.09 -16.69
N HIS A 72 -9.08 6.83 -16.44
CA HIS A 72 -9.04 5.77 -17.46
C HIS A 72 -10.31 4.90 -17.54
N LEU A 73 -11.35 5.22 -16.76
CA LEU A 73 -12.67 4.58 -16.80
C LEU A 73 -13.49 5.10 -17.99
#